data_AF-A0AAV5MVJ4-F1
#
_entry.id   AF-A0AAV5MVJ4-F1
#
_cell.length_a   1.000
_cell.length_b   1.000
_cell.length_c   1.000
_cell.angle_alpha   90.00
_cell.angle_beta   90.00
_cell.angle_gamma   90.00
#
_symmetry.space_group_name_H-M   'P 1'
#
loop_
_entity.id
_entity.type
_entity.pdbx_description
1 polymer ?
#
loop_
_entity_poly.entity_id
_entity_poly.type
_entity_poly.pdbx_seq_one_letter_code
_entity_poly.pdbx_strand_id
1 'polypeptide(L)' 'GFTGNPYLLNGCQDIDECKEPNKYPCQGTCHNTIGNYTCDCPLGMRGDGRKDRKAGGCRGLPLTTIAAGN' A
#
# COMPACT_ATOMS: atom_id res chain seq x y z
N GLY A 1 -8.33 4.80 -5.74
CA GLY A 1 -9.02 4.93 -7.04
C GLY A 1 -10.34 5.61 -6.80
N PHE A 2 -11.26 5.71 -7.76
CA PHE A 2 -12.56 6.37 -7.49
C PHE A 2 -13.74 5.51 -7.94
N THR A 3 -14.85 5.64 -7.21
CA THR A 3 -16.13 5.01 -7.48
C THR A 3 -17.25 6.05 -7.52
N GLY A 4 -18.42 5.63 -8.01
CA GLY A 4 -19.63 6.45 -8.12
C GLY A 4 -19.73 7.26 -9.43
N ASN A 5 -20.75 8.11 -9.50
CA ASN A 5 -21.09 8.87 -10.71
C ASN A 5 -20.55 10.31 -10.64
N PRO A 6 -19.63 10.74 -11.51
CA PRO A 6 -19.04 12.08 -11.46
C PRO A 6 -20.03 13.22 -11.74
N TYR A 7 -21.21 12.93 -12.31
CA TYR A 7 -22.24 13.94 -12.60
C TYR A 7 -23.15 14.26 -11.40
N LEU A 8 -23.01 13.55 -10.27
CA LEU A 8 -23.77 13.80 -9.05
C LEU A 8 -22.92 14.57 -8.02
N LEU A 9 -23.58 15.40 -7.21
CA LEU A 9 -22.93 16.07 -6.07
C LEU A 9 -22.36 15.01 -5.11
N ASN A 10 -21.06 15.08 -4.81
CA ASN A 10 -20.30 14.07 -4.05
C ASN A 10 -20.34 12.65 -4.66
N GLY A 11 -20.58 12.55 -5.96
CA GLY A 11 -20.69 11.28 -6.65
C GLY A 11 -19.34 10.63 -6.99
N CYS A 12 -18.25 11.39 -6.96
CA CYS A 12 -16.89 10.83 -7.02
C CYS A 12 -16.41 10.56 -5.59
N GLN A 13 -16.35 9.29 -5.21
CA GLN A 13 -15.88 8.86 -3.91
C GLN A 13 -14.57 8.10 -4.06
N ASP A 14 -13.61 8.41 -3.20
CA ASP A 14 -12.37 7.65 -3.15
C ASP A 14 -12.65 6.20 -2.75
N ILE A 15 -12.01 5.26 -3.44
CA ILE A 15 -12.03 3.84 -3.08
C ILE A 15 -10.97 3.66 -2.02
N ASP A 16 -11.40 3.30 -0.81
CA ASP A 16 -10.48 2.91 0.26
C ASP A 16 -9.96 1.49 0.01
N GLU A 17 -8.86 1.38 -0.72
CA GLU A 17 -8.26 0.10 -1.09
C GLU A 17 -7.85 -0.73 0.13
N CYS A 18 -7.54 -0.09 1.27
CA CYS A 18 -7.15 -0.77 2.49
C CYS A 18 -8.32 -1.53 3.15
N LYS A 19 -9.56 -1.23 2.79
CA LYS A 19 -10.75 -2.01 3.21
C LYS A 19 -10.95 -3.29 2.41
N GLU A 20 -10.23 -3.47 1.29
CA GLU A 20 -10.33 -4.65 0.43
C GLU A 20 -8.96 -5.38 0.33
N PRO A 21 -8.42 -5.95 1.42
CA PRO A 21 -7.06 -6.51 1.47
C PRO A 21 -6.82 -7.69 0.50
N ASN A 22 -7.87 -8.41 0.10
CA ASN A 22 -7.77 -9.49 -0.89
C ASN A 22 -7.56 -8.96 -2.31
N LYS A 23 -8.05 -7.75 -2.60
CA LYS A 23 -7.97 -7.11 -3.92
C LYS A 23 -6.74 -6.20 -4.02
N TYR A 24 -6.36 -5.58 -2.91
CA TYR A 24 -5.23 -4.67 -2.79
C TYR A 24 -4.25 -5.16 -1.69
N PRO A 25 -3.54 -6.27 -1.92
CA PRO A 25 -2.75 -6.89 -0.87
C PRO A 25 -1.45 -6.11 -0.57
N CYS A 26 -1.16 -5.90 0.72
CA CYS A 26 0.08 -5.34 1.24
C CYS A 26 0.88 -6.40 2.05
N GLN A 27 2.21 -6.25 2.13
CA GLN A 27 3.06 -7.07 3.02
C GLN A 27 3.16 -6.53 4.44
N GLY A 28 2.94 -5.23 4.63
CA GLY A 28 2.88 -4.56 5.92
C GLY A 28 1.63 -3.70 6.03
N THR A 29 1.78 -2.47 6.53
CA THR A 29 0.66 -1.56 6.77
C THR A 29 0.15 -0.94 5.48
N CYS A 30 -1.16 -0.97 5.26
CA CYS A 30 -1.81 -0.24 4.16
C CYS A 30 -2.20 1.16 4.62
N HIS A 31 -1.96 2.15 3.78
CA HIS A 31 -2.40 3.53 3.97
C HIS A 31 -3.22 3.97 2.77
N ASN A 32 -4.48 4.33 3.02
CA ASN A 32 -5.32 4.86 1.95
C ASN A 32 -4.89 6.28 1.60
N THR A 33 -4.90 6.62 0.32
CA THR A 33 -4.59 7.95 -0.19
C THR A 33 -5.65 8.37 -1.21
N ILE A 34 -5.78 9.66 -1.49
CA ILE A 34 -6.78 10.09 -2.48
C ILE A 34 -6.40 9.53 -3.86
N GLY A 35 -7.26 8.69 -4.42
CA GLY A 35 -7.09 8.07 -5.72
C GLY A 35 -6.18 6.84 -5.74
N ASN A 36 -5.59 6.42 -4.61
CA ASN A 36 -4.64 5.29 -4.55
C ASN A 36 -4.39 4.81 -3.11
N TYR A 37 -3.44 3.90 -2.91
CA TYR A 37 -2.97 3.49 -1.59
C TYR A 37 -1.46 3.26 -1.56
N THR A 38 -0.85 3.30 -0.39
CA THR A 38 0.56 2.92 -0.21
C THR A 38 0.67 1.76 0.78
N CYS A 39 1.67 0.91 0.58
CA CYS A 39 1.97 -0.17 1.52
C CYS A 39 3.35 0.07 2.13
N ASP A 40 3.43 0.00 3.46
CA ASP A 40 4.71 -0.06 4.15
C ASP A 40 5.24 -1.48 4.17
N CYS A 41 6.57 -1.58 4.15
CA CYS A 41 7.24 -2.84 4.43
C CYS A 41 7.40 -3.07 5.93
N PRO A 42 7.29 -4.32 6.41
CA PRO A 42 7.64 -4.67 7.78
C PRO A 42 9.08 -4.24 8.13
N LEU A 43 9.36 -4.10 9.43
CA LEU A 43 10.67 -3.70 9.93
C LEU A 43 11.80 -4.56 9.32
N GLY A 44 12.87 -3.90 8.88
CA GLY A 44 14.02 -4.57 8.26
C GLY A 44 13.82 -4.96 6.79
N MET A 45 12.70 -4.59 6.17
CA MET A 45 12.44 -4.80 4.74
C MET A 45 12.30 -3.47 4.00
N ARG A 46 12.57 -3.48 2.68
CA ARG A 46 12.36 -2.33 1.79
C ARG A 46 11.63 -2.74 0.52
N GLY A 47 10.90 -1.79 -0.06
CA GLY A 47 10.13 -2.00 -1.29
C GLY A 47 8.86 -1.16 -1.30
N ASP A 48 7.99 -1.44 -2.26
CA ASP A 48 6.69 -0.75 -2.41
C ASP A 48 5.57 -1.41 -1.60
N GLY A 49 5.86 -2.54 -0.95
CA GLY A 49 4.96 -3.26 -0.07
C GLY A 49 3.74 -3.90 -0.71
N ARG A 50 3.50 -3.69 -2.02
CA ARG A 50 2.35 -4.23 -2.75
C ARG A 50 2.62 -5.67 -3.18
N LYS A 51 1.70 -6.59 -2.88
CA LYS A 51 1.74 -7.99 -3.36
C LYS A 51 0.95 -8.19 -4.65
N ASP A 52 0.87 -7.17 -5.50
CA ASP A 52 0.29 -7.36 -6.83
C ASP A 52 1.34 -8.02 -7.76
N ARG A 53 0.92 -8.58 -8.91
CA ARG A 53 1.84 -9.26 -9.83
C ARG A 53 2.76 -8.30 -10.60
N LYS A 54 2.70 -6.99 -10.34
CA LYS A 54 3.33 -5.94 -11.14
C LYS A 54 4.33 -5.09 -10.34
N ALA A 55 4.15 -5.02 -9.02
CA ALA A 55 4.93 -4.26 -8.04
C ALA A 55 5.90 -5.19 -7.30
N GLY A 56 7.02 -4.62 -6.86
CA GLY A 56 8.21 -5.35 -6.42
C GLY A 56 8.13 -5.97 -5.01
N GLY A 57 7.01 -5.81 -4.30
CA GLY A 57 6.84 -6.29 -2.93
C GLY A 57 7.90 -5.76 -1.97
N CYS A 58 8.01 -6.39 -0.82
CA CYS A 58 9.05 -6.17 0.17
C CYS A 58 10.17 -7.19 0.00
N ARG A 59 11.40 -6.68 -0.03
CA ARG A 59 12.62 -7.48 0.02
C ARG A 59 13.32 -7.23 1.35
N GLY A 60 13.79 -8.31 1.99
CA GLY A 60 14.59 -8.18 3.20
C GLY A 60 15.87 -7.40 2.93
N LEU A 61 16.24 -6.50 3.84
CA LEU A 61 17.59 -5.97 3.86
C LEU A 61 18.53 -7.09 4.33
N PRO A 62 19.76 -7.18 3.80
CA PRO A 62 20.73 -8.11 4.34
C PRO A 62 20.96 -7.82 5.83
N LEU A 63 21.05 -8.88 6.64
CA LEU A 63 21.22 -8.84 8.11
C LEU A 63 22.37 -7.94 8.58
N THR A 64 23.28 -7.56 7.68
CA THR A 64 24.39 -6.64 7.91
C THR A 64 23.99 -5.16 8.06
N THR A 65 22.74 -4.77 7.78
CA THR A 65 22.28 -3.36 7.86
C THR A 65 21.56 -3.03 9.19
N ILE A 66 21.40 -4.00 10.10
CA ILE A 66 20.87 -3.75 11.46
C ILE A 66 22.03 -3.24 12.34
N ALA A 67 22.54 -2.05 12.02
CA ALA A 67 23.52 -1.33 12.83
C ALA A 67 23.24 0.18 12.73
N ALA A 68 22.16 0.62 13.38
CA ALA A 68 21.96 1.99 13.88
C ALA A 68 20.52 2.08 14.43
N GLY A 69 20.38 1.83 15.73
CA GLY A 69 19.09 1.88 16.41
C GLY A 69 19.27 1.98 17.93
N ASN A 70 20.00 3.02 18.34
CA ASN A 70 20.41 3.43 19.71
C ASN A 70 21.51 2.59 20.38
#